data_AF-A0A9X6N358-F1
#
_entry.id   AF-A0A9X6N358-F1
#
_cell.length_a   1.000
_cell.length_b   1.000
_cell.length_c   1.000
_cell.angle_alpha   90.00
_cell.angle_beta   90.00
_cell.angle_gamma   90.00
#
_symmetry.space_group_name_H-M   'P 1'
#
loop_
_entity.id
_entity.type
_entity.pdbx_description
1 polymer ?
#
loop_
_entity_poly.entity_id
_entity_poly.type
_entity_poly.pdbx_seq_one_letter_code
_entity_poly.pdbx_strand_id
1 'polypeptide(L)' 'MRERIRNEREERNLTQKSLAEALSISEVFVRKIEKGDSNPGRKTMKKYQNFFGIRATELFPDIFEDFYDTKHI' A
#
# COMPACT_ATOMS: atom_id res chain seq x y z
N MET A 1 -4.86 -6.62 7.50
CA MET A 1 -5.42 -6.02 6.27
C MET A 1 -5.02 -4.55 6.25
N ARG A 2 -4.52 -4.06 5.11
CA ARG A 2 -4.03 -2.69 4.93
C ARG A 2 -5.17 -1.79 4.47
N GLU A 3 -6.02 -1.40 5.43
CA GLU A 3 -7.22 -0.59 5.15
C GLU A 3 -6.89 0.75 4.49
N ARG A 4 -5.74 1.37 4.81
CA ARG A 4 -5.36 2.67 4.22
C ARG A 4 -5.31 2.64 2.70
N ILE A 5 -4.68 1.62 2.11
CA ILE A 5 -4.56 1.46 0.65
C ILE A 5 -5.93 1.21 0.04
N ARG A 6 -6.73 0.35 0.69
CA ARG A 6 -8.06 0.00 0.24
C ARG A 6 -8.97 1.23 0.20
N ASN A 7 -8.97 2.03 1.26
CA ASN A 7 -9.79 3.24 1.36
C ASN A 7 -9.42 4.25 0.27
N GLU A 8 -8.12 4.53 0.08
CA GLU A 8 -7.64 5.42 -0.98
C GLU A 8 -8.01 4.94 -2.39
N ARG A 9 -8.04 3.61 -2.61
CA ARG A 9 -8.51 3.02 -3.86
C ARG A 9 -10.02 3.23 -4.06
N GLU A 10 -10.81 2.95 -3.03
CA GLU A 10 -12.28 3.03 -3.08
C GLU A 10 -12.77 4.49 -3.16
N GLU A 11 -12.14 5.43 -2.47
CA GLU A 11 -12.40 6.88 -2.55
C GLU A 11 -12.17 7.43 -3.98
N ARG A 12 -11.26 6.82 -4.74
CA ARG A 12 -11.00 7.14 -6.14
C ARG A 12 -11.87 6.35 -7.13
N ASN A 13 -12.84 5.58 -6.64
CA ASN A 13 -13.71 4.71 -7.44
C ASN A 13 -12.93 3.68 -8.29
N LEU A 14 -11.80 3.20 -7.79
CA LEU A 14 -10.95 2.24 -8.52
C LEU A 14 -11.25 0.82 -8.08
N THR A 15 -11.30 -0.10 -9.05
CA THR A 15 -11.24 -1.55 -8.75
C THR A 15 -9.79 -1.97 -8.47
N GLN A 16 -9.58 -3.14 -7.84
CA GLN A 16 -8.23 -3.70 -7.68
C GLN A 16 -7.52 -3.88 -9.03
N LYS A 17 -8.28 -4.24 -10.08
CA LYS A 17 -7.77 -4.38 -11.44
C LYS A 17 -7.33 -3.03 -12.01
N SER A 18 -8.16 -2.00 -11.90
CA SER A 18 -7.83 -0.64 -12.38
C SER A 18 -6.60 -0.06 -11.68
N LEU A 19 -6.46 -0.28 -10.37
CA LEU A 19 -5.27 0.11 -9.63
C LEU A 19 -4.03 -0.67 -10.11
N ALA A 20 -4.17 -1.97 -10.35
CA ALA A 20 -3.08 -2.81 -10.84
C ALA A 20 -2.57 -2.34 -12.20
N GLU A 21 -3.47 -2.01 -13.12
CA GLU A 21 -3.16 -1.44 -14.44
C GLU A 21 -2.43 -0.11 -14.31
N ALA A 22 -2.94 0.82 -13.48
CA ALA A 22 -2.33 2.12 -13.26
C ALA A 22 -0.91 2.03 -12.64
N LEU A 23 -0.68 1.03 -11.78
CA LEU A 23 0.62 0.80 -11.17
C LEU A 23 1.51 -0.14 -12.02
N SER A 24 1.02 -0.66 -13.13
CA SER A 24 1.68 -1.69 -13.95
C SER A 24 2.20 -2.86 -13.11
N ILE A 25 1.31 -3.47 -12.34
CA ILE A 25 1.51 -4.70 -11.55
C ILE A 25 0.30 -5.63 -11.74
N SER A 26 0.34 -6.84 -11.18
CA SER A 26 -0.80 -7.76 -11.29
C SER A 26 -1.89 -7.45 -10.26
N GLU A 27 -3.15 -7.66 -10.64
CA GLU A 27 -4.32 -7.54 -9.74
C GLU A 27 -4.18 -8.44 -8.50
N VAL A 28 -3.71 -9.67 -8.70
CA VAL A 28 -3.44 -10.61 -7.61
C VAL A 28 -2.44 -10.04 -6.62
N PHE A 29 -1.43 -9.29 -7.10
CA PHE A 29 -0.45 -8.66 -6.23
C PHE A 29 -1.06 -7.47 -5.46
N VAL A 30 -1.89 -6.63 -6.09
CA VAL A 30 -2.67 -5.59 -5.39
C VAL A 30 -3.50 -6.21 -4.27
N ARG A 31 -4.25 -7.28 -4.57
CA ARG A 31 -5.08 -7.99 -3.58
C ARG A 31 -4.26 -8.51 -2.40
N LYS A 32 -3.11 -9.14 -2.66
CA LYS A 32 -2.20 -9.62 -1.61
C LYS A 32 -1.64 -8.47 -0.77
N ILE A 33 -1.30 -7.34 -1.40
CA ILE A 33 -0.83 -6.14 -0.70
C ILE A 33 -1.93 -5.58 0.22
N GLU A 34 -3.16 -5.41 -0.29
CA GLU A 34 -4.30 -4.91 0.50
C GLU A 34 -4.65 -5.86 1.65
N LYS A 35 -4.56 -7.18 1.44
CA LYS A 35 -4.81 -8.15 2.51
C LYS A 35 -3.69 -8.17 3.57
N GLY A 36 -2.48 -7.80 3.20
CA GLY A 36 -1.27 -7.91 4.03
C GLY A 36 -0.51 -9.24 3.84
N ASP A 37 -0.93 -10.08 2.89
CA ASP A 37 -0.31 -11.38 2.59
C ASP A 37 1.04 -11.25 1.86
N SER A 38 1.39 -10.05 1.40
CA SER A 38 2.67 -9.80 0.72
C SER A 38 3.16 -8.38 0.94
N ASN A 39 4.47 -8.25 1.17
CA ASN A 39 5.12 -6.96 1.32
C ASN A 39 5.58 -6.43 -0.05
N PRO A 40 5.17 -5.21 -0.44
CA PRO A 40 5.68 -4.58 -1.64
C PRO A 40 7.17 -4.28 -1.50
N GLY A 41 7.93 -4.50 -2.57
CA GLY A 41 9.31 -4.00 -2.64
C GLY A 41 9.37 -2.47 -2.79
N ARG A 42 10.57 -1.89 -2.63
CA ARG A 42 10.80 -0.43 -2.72
C ARG A 42 10.23 0.21 -3.99
N LYS A 43 10.41 -0.44 -5.15
CA LYS A 43 9.86 0.04 -6.43
C LYS A 43 8.33 0.10 -6.41
N THR A 44 7.68 -0.91 -5.84
CA THR A 44 6.23 -0.97 -5.71
C THR A 44 5.72 0.10 -4.75
N MET A 45 6.33 0.23 -3.56
CA MET A 45 5.95 1.30 -2.61
C MET A 45 6.06 2.69 -3.24
N LYS A 46 7.10 2.95 -4.04
CA LYS A 46 7.25 4.21 -4.78
C LYS A 46 6.14 4.42 -5.82
N LYS A 47 5.70 3.37 -6.52
CA LYS A 47 4.56 3.45 -7.45
C LYS A 47 3.27 3.84 -6.72
N TYR A 48 2.99 3.20 -5.59
CA TYR A 48 1.83 3.52 -4.75
C TYR A 48 1.91 4.97 -4.24
N GLN A 49 3.05 5.39 -3.70
CA GLN A 49 3.27 6.76 -3.24
C GLN A 49 3.04 7.78 -4.36
N ASN A 50 3.60 7.55 -5.55
CA ASN A 50 3.45 8.47 -6.67
C ASN A 50 2.00 8.52 -7.18
N PHE A 51 1.30 7.38 -7.20
CA PHE A 51 -0.09 7.31 -7.65
C PHE A 51 -1.05 7.99 -6.66
N PHE A 52 -0.88 7.72 -5.37
CA PHE A 52 -1.75 8.29 -4.34
C PHE A 52 -1.33 9.69 -3.90
N GLY A 53 -0.08 10.10 -4.09
CA GLY A 53 0.45 11.34 -3.54
C GLY A 53 0.65 11.29 -2.02
N ILE A 54 0.71 10.09 -1.45
CA ILE A 54 0.76 9.83 0.00
C ILE A 54 2.07 9.13 0.32
N ARG A 55 2.68 9.46 1.46
CA ARG A 55 3.97 8.90 1.88
C ARG A 55 3.86 7.38 2.06
N ALA A 56 4.90 6.64 1.67
CA ALA A 56 4.93 5.19 1.86
C ALA A 56 4.72 4.75 3.33
N THR A 57 5.20 5.55 4.29
CA THR A 57 5.00 5.32 5.74
C THR A 57 3.54 5.36 6.15
N GLU A 58 2.72 6.17 5.49
CA GLU A 58 1.29 6.27 5.76
C GLU A 58 0.50 5.17 5.03
N LEU A 59 0.92 4.81 3.81
CA LEU A 59 0.27 3.75 3.02
C LEU A 59 0.55 2.34 3.55
N PHE A 60 1.73 2.12 4.16
CA PHE A 60 2.18 0.81 4.63
C PHE A 60 2.65 0.88 6.09
N PRO A 61 1.80 1.33 7.05
CA PRO A 61 2.22 1.55 8.43
C PRO A 61 2.77 0.27 9.05
N ASP A 62 2.20 -0.90 8.75
CA ASP A 62 2.67 -2.21 9.20
C ASP A 62 4.12 -2.55 8.79
N ILE A 63 4.65 -1.93 7.72
CA ILE A 63 6.03 -2.15 7.27
C ILE A 63 7.00 -1.18 7.98
N PHE A 64 6.51 -0.03 8.43
CA PHE A 64 7.34 1.05 8.99
C PHE A 64 7.17 1.22 10.51
N GLU A 65 6.10 0.70 11.12
CA GLU A 65 5.85 0.76 12.56
C GLU A 65 6.74 -0.20 13.36
N ASP A 66 7.32 -1.22 12.73
CA ASP A 66 8.38 -2.07 13.33
C ASP A 66 9.65 -1.27 13.70
N PHE A 67 9.76 0.01 13.31
CA PHE A 67 10.86 0.89 13.71
C PHE A 67 10.58 1.76 14.94
N TYR A 68 9.35 1.76 15.48
CA TYR A 68 8.97 2.63 16.62
C TYR A 68 8.77 1.90 17.95
N ASP A 69 9.14 0.62 18.06
CA ASP A 69 9.26 -0.03 19.39
C ASP A 69 10.62 0.30 20.03
N THR A 70 10.83 1.59 20.29
CA THR A 70 11.52 1.97 21.54
C THR A 70 10.53 2.77 22.33
N LYS A 71 9.76 2.07 23.17
CA LYS A 71 9.29 2.60 24.44
C LYS A 71 10.46 3.32 25.12
N HIS A 72 10.61 4.62 24.88
CA HIS A 72 11.26 5.51 25.82
C HIS A 72 10.25 5.73 26.94
N ILE A 73 10.31 4.84 27.93
CA ILE A 73 9.87 5.10 29.29
C ILE A 73 11.12 5.45 30.09
#